data_AF-A0A8D8YX59-F1
#
_entry.id   AF-A0A8D8YX59-F1
#
_cell.length_a   1.000
_cell.length_b   1.000
_cell.length_c   1.000
_cell.angle_alpha   90.00
_cell.angle_beta   90.00
_cell.angle_gamma   90.00
#
_symmetry.space_group_name_H-M   'P 1'
#
loop_
_entity.id
_entity.type
_entity.pdbx_description
1 polymer ?
#
loop_
_entity_poly.entity_id
_entity_poly.type
_entity_poly.pdbx_seq_one_letter_code
_entity_poly.pdbx_strand_id
1 'polypeptide(L)'
;MDGLEDGIDPRVKLRFDHVLHPQEPSTWQRRNPGLWFQDFLAVKLSNVDLKIGLDAVTGLAELLEDEIQQMPLPVDISLDNINVHLSADDKVPPIPPIIACIDRLKLRRGLDGKIIVEPNLTPCMPPSLSTSQVSSSSTTEQRSSVVELKQENEQLRRRLIAMEKLNEENHQLRKLQEESQKLRSYLNSSQEEVFKLEEENRNLLKRIKEFKSEAMISEGR
;
A
#
# COMPACT_ATOMS: atom_id res chain seq x y z
N MET A 1 23.71 32.44 24.67
CA MET A 1 22.63 32.23 25.65
C MET A 1 21.37 32.75 25.00
N ASP A 2 20.71 31.95 24.18
CA ASP A 2 19.34 32.19 23.71
C ASP A 2 18.73 30.80 23.53
N GLY A 3 18.22 30.27 24.64
CA GLY A 3 17.42 29.05 24.64
C GLY A 3 16.06 29.40 24.06
N LEU A 4 15.78 28.91 22.86
CA LEU A 4 14.43 28.96 22.30
C LEU A 4 13.62 27.90 23.06
N GLU A 5 12.92 28.32 24.12
CA GLU A 5 11.86 27.50 24.69
C GLU A 5 10.90 27.15 23.54
N ASP A 6 10.74 25.86 23.25
CA ASP A 6 9.70 25.36 22.37
C ASP A 6 8.37 25.63 23.07
N GLY A 7 7.88 26.86 22.89
CA GLY A 7 6.63 27.32 23.46
C GLY A 7 5.49 26.41 23.07
N ILE A 8 4.63 26.11 24.05
CA ILE A 8 3.39 25.31 23.94
C ILE A 8 2.39 25.96 22.97
N ASP A 9 2.67 27.19 22.51
CA ASP A 9 1.83 27.91 21.58
C ASP A 9 1.63 27.18 20.25
N PRO A 10 0.43 27.22 19.67
CA PRO A 10 0.16 26.68 18.35
C PRO A 10 1.00 27.44 17.31
N ARG A 11 1.72 26.69 16.47
CA ARG A 11 2.63 27.24 15.45
C ARG A 11 2.35 26.59 14.11
N VAL A 12 2.01 27.42 13.13
CA VAL A 12 1.88 27.03 11.73
C VAL A 12 2.92 27.81 10.92
N LYS A 13 3.80 27.09 10.22
CA LYS A 13 4.78 27.68 9.31
C LYS A 13 4.59 27.09 7.94
N LEU A 14 4.53 27.97 6.94
CA LEU A 14 4.41 27.64 5.53
C LEU A 14 5.54 28.34 4.81
N ARG A 15 6.27 27.60 3.97
CA ARG A 15 7.31 28.14 3.11
C ARG A 15 7.12 27.57 1.73
N PHE A 16 6.93 28.46 0.75
CA PHE A 16 6.83 28.10 -0.64
C PHE A 16 8.10 28.59 -1.33
N ASP A 17 8.87 27.64 -1.87
CA ASP A 17 10.17 27.89 -2.49
C ASP A 17 10.08 27.60 -3.99
N HIS A 18 10.90 28.33 -4.75
CA HIS A 18 11.06 28.17 -6.19
C HIS A 18 12.53 27.98 -6.54
N VAL A 19 12.87 26.85 -7.14
CA VAL A 19 14.23 26.59 -7.62
C VAL A 19 14.27 26.82 -9.13
N LEU A 20 15.04 27.83 -9.54
CA LEU A 20 15.24 28.13 -10.96
C LEU A 20 16.29 27.18 -11.55
N HIS A 21 15.91 26.53 -12.65
CA HIS A 21 16.78 25.70 -13.48
C HIS A 21 16.95 26.41 -14.83
N PRO A 22 17.86 27.40 -14.93
CA PRO A 22 18.06 28.14 -16.16
C PRO A 22 18.51 27.19 -17.27
N GLN A 23 17.75 27.17 -18.37
CA GLN A 23 18.09 26.39 -19.56
C GLN A 23 18.83 27.24 -20.58
N GLU A 24 19.65 26.60 -21.41
CA GLU A 24 20.32 27.26 -22.53
C GLU A 24 19.30 27.89 -23.51
N PRO A 25 19.58 29.08 -24.07
CA PRO A 25 18.68 29.76 -25.02
C PRO A 25 18.27 28.92 -26.23
N SER A 26 19.11 27.95 -26.60
CA SER A 26 18.91 26.98 -27.68
C SER A 26 17.78 25.98 -27.41
N THR A 27 17.42 25.72 -26.15
CA THR A 27 16.41 24.72 -25.77
C THR A 27 15.07 25.33 -25.35
N TRP A 28 14.91 26.65 -25.45
CA TRP A 28 13.71 27.36 -25.01
C TRP A 28 12.49 26.97 -25.85
N GLN A 29 11.63 26.12 -25.30
CA GLN A 29 10.33 25.83 -25.87
C GLN A 29 9.29 26.80 -25.31
N ARG A 30 8.69 27.63 -26.18
CA ARG A 30 7.62 28.60 -25.82
C ARG A 30 6.41 28.00 -25.08
N ARG A 31 6.25 26.68 -25.11
CA ARG A 31 5.07 25.96 -24.65
C ARG A 31 5.21 25.26 -23.30
N ASN A 32 6.42 25.18 -22.72
CA ASN A 32 6.65 24.47 -21.45
C ASN A 32 7.55 25.29 -20.50
N PRO A 33 7.01 26.34 -19.85
CA PRO A 33 7.75 27.06 -18.82
C PRO A 33 8.03 26.21 -17.57
N GLY A 34 7.32 25.10 -17.37
CA GLY A 34 7.42 24.22 -16.20
C GLY A 34 8.74 23.46 -16.03
N LEU A 35 9.73 23.67 -16.90
CA LEU A 35 11.09 23.16 -16.72
C LEU A 35 12.06 24.22 -16.15
N TRP A 36 11.65 25.49 -16.09
CA TRP A 36 12.52 26.58 -15.63
C TRP A 36 12.45 26.80 -14.14
N PHE A 37 11.36 26.39 -13.51
CA PHE A 37 11.15 26.50 -12.08
C PHE A 37 10.63 25.17 -11.55
N GLN A 38 11.16 24.78 -10.40
CA GLN A 38 10.64 23.68 -9.62
C GLN A 38 10.12 24.25 -8.30
N ASP A 39 8.83 24.06 -8.09
CA ASP A 39 8.14 24.56 -6.89
C ASP A 39 8.25 23.52 -5.77
N PHE A 40 8.33 24.00 -4.53
CA PHE A 40 8.40 23.15 -3.35
C PHE A 40 7.69 23.82 -2.18
N LEU A 41 6.80 23.08 -1.52
CA LEU A 41 6.07 23.56 -0.35
C LEU A 41 6.54 22.84 0.92
N ALA A 42 7.06 23.59 1.88
CA ALA A 42 7.37 23.10 3.22
C ALA A 42 6.33 23.60 4.23
N VAL A 43 5.77 22.69 4.99
CA VAL A 43 4.77 22.95 6.02
C VAL A 43 5.29 22.41 7.35
N LYS A 44 5.25 23.22 8.42
CA LYS A 44 5.52 22.77 9.79
C LYS A 44 4.36 23.17 10.69
N LEU A 45 3.73 22.19 11.30
CA LEU A 45 2.66 22.34 12.27
C LEU A 45 3.16 21.86 13.63
N SER A 46 2.97 22.67 14.67
CA SER A 46 3.36 22.33 16.04
C SER A 46 2.30 22.77 17.06
N ASN A 47 1.93 21.91 18.00
CA ASN A 47 0.99 22.21 19.10
C ASN A 47 -0.39 22.70 18.65
N VAL A 48 -0.97 22.09 17.61
CA VAL A 48 -2.25 22.53 17.03
C VAL A 48 -3.37 21.56 17.38
N ASP A 49 -4.49 22.08 17.90
CA ASP A 49 -5.75 21.35 18.07
C ASP A 49 -6.72 21.72 16.93
N LEU A 50 -7.02 20.75 16.06
CA LEU A 50 -7.83 20.91 14.86
C LEU A 50 -9.20 20.27 15.08
N LYS A 51 -10.26 21.07 14.98
CA LYS A 51 -11.65 20.61 14.99
C LYS A 51 -12.25 20.87 13.61
N ILE A 52 -12.41 19.82 12.82
CA ILE A 52 -12.82 19.93 11.41
C ILE A 52 -14.03 19.03 11.15
N GLY A 53 -15.05 19.55 10.48
CA GLY A 53 -16.19 18.76 10.00
C GLY A 53 -15.80 17.85 8.84
N LEU A 54 -16.38 16.65 8.76
CA LEU A 54 -16.10 15.72 7.67
C LEU A 54 -16.52 16.28 6.29
N ASP A 55 -17.55 17.11 6.26
CA ASP A 55 -17.98 17.90 5.10
C ASP A 55 -16.90 18.86 4.62
N ALA A 56 -16.24 19.57 5.56
CA ALA A 56 -15.14 20.48 5.24
C ALA A 56 -13.91 19.73 4.72
N VAL A 57 -13.58 18.55 5.28
CA VAL A 57 -12.50 17.70 4.75
C VAL A 57 -12.81 17.23 3.34
N THR A 58 -14.05 16.84 3.08
CA THR A 58 -14.49 16.38 1.76
C THR A 58 -14.44 17.52 0.74
N GLY A 59 -14.92 18.71 1.09
CA GLY A 59 -14.82 19.89 0.22
C GLY A 59 -13.38 20.34 -0.03
N LEU A 60 -12.48 20.19 0.95
CA LEU A 60 -11.04 20.41 0.76
C LEU A 60 -10.41 19.35 -0.16
N ALA A 61 -10.86 18.09 -0.07
CA ALA A 61 -10.41 17.04 -0.96
C ALA A 61 -10.85 17.31 -2.40
N GLU A 62 -12.11 17.70 -2.62
CA GLU A 62 -12.64 18.08 -3.93
C GLU A 62 -11.89 19.31 -4.50
N LEU A 63 -11.59 20.32 -3.68
CA LEU A 63 -10.78 21.47 -4.10
C LEU A 63 -9.36 21.06 -4.54
N LEU A 64 -8.79 20.04 -3.90
CA LEU A 64 -7.48 19.49 -4.25
C LEU A 64 -7.54 18.50 -5.43
N GLU A 65 -8.74 18.03 -5.79
CA GLU A 65 -8.98 17.05 -6.85
C GLU A 65 -9.17 17.70 -8.23
N ASP A 66 -9.42 19.02 -8.32
CA ASP A 66 -9.83 19.66 -9.57
C ASP A 66 -8.69 19.93 -10.59
N GLU A 67 -8.84 19.26 -11.74
CA GLU A 67 -8.35 19.45 -13.12
C GLU A 67 -7.22 20.45 -13.44
N ILE A 68 -5.94 20.07 -13.27
CA ILE A 68 -4.90 20.24 -14.32
C ILE A 68 -3.90 19.07 -14.20
N GLN A 69 -3.56 18.40 -15.31
CA GLN A 69 -2.44 17.43 -15.42
C GLN A 69 -1.07 18.12 -15.24
N GLN A 70 -0.84 18.79 -14.11
CA GLN A 70 0.45 19.34 -13.74
C GLN A 70 1.25 18.32 -12.96
N MET A 71 2.56 18.36 -13.14
CA MET A 71 3.50 17.57 -12.34
C MET A 71 3.16 17.79 -10.85
N PRO A 72 2.98 16.73 -10.05
CA PRO A 72 2.51 16.86 -8.68
C PRO A 72 3.47 17.74 -7.88
N LEU A 73 2.93 18.77 -7.20
CA LEU A 73 3.72 19.70 -6.39
C LEU A 73 4.48 18.90 -5.30
N PRO A 74 5.81 19.02 -5.23
CA PRO A 74 6.59 18.52 -4.11
C PRO A 74 6.20 19.20 -2.80
N VAL A 75 5.90 18.38 -1.79
CA VAL A 75 5.47 18.86 -0.46
C VAL A 75 6.24 18.13 0.63
N ASP A 76 6.72 18.86 1.65
CA ASP A 76 7.28 18.31 2.89
C ASP A 76 6.50 18.88 4.10
N ILE A 77 5.71 18.05 4.76
CA ILE A 77 4.91 18.41 5.93
C ILE A 77 5.51 17.76 7.19
N SER A 78 5.83 18.57 8.18
CA SER A 78 6.25 18.13 9.52
C SER A 78 5.16 18.45 10.55
N LEU A 79 4.66 17.41 11.21
CA LEU A 79 3.65 17.49 12.26
C LEU A 79 4.29 17.16 13.61
N ASP A 80 4.07 18.03 14.60
CA ASP A 80 4.55 17.86 15.98
C ASP A 80 3.42 18.21 16.97
N ASN A 81 3.06 17.29 17.86
CA ASN A 81 2.01 17.45 18.86
C ASN A 81 0.71 18.05 18.30
N ILE A 82 0.06 17.34 17.38
CA ILE A 82 -1.19 17.75 16.72
C ILE A 82 -2.35 16.89 17.24
N ASN A 83 -3.44 17.52 17.66
CA ASN A 83 -4.69 16.84 17.95
C ASN A 83 -5.69 17.11 16.82
N VAL A 84 -6.37 16.08 16.33
CA VAL A 84 -7.36 16.19 15.26
C VAL A 84 -8.66 15.57 15.74
N HIS A 85 -9.72 16.35 15.70
CA HIS A 85 -11.09 15.95 15.98
C HIS A 85 -11.92 16.12 14.71
N LEU A 86 -12.40 15.00 14.17
CA LEU A 86 -13.30 14.97 13.02
C LEU A 86 -14.71 14.63 13.46
N SER A 87 -15.65 15.54 13.22
CA SER A 87 -17.07 15.37 13.49
C SER A 87 -17.86 15.19 12.20
N ALA A 88 -18.74 14.19 12.15
CA ALA A 88 -19.71 14.05 11.06
C ALA A 88 -20.91 14.98 11.28
N ASP A 89 -21.48 15.51 10.20
CA ASP A 89 -22.76 16.26 10.23
C ASP A 89 -23.93 15.31 10.47
N ASP A 90 -25.01 15.81 11.07
CA ASP A 90 -26.23 15.08 11.46
C ASP A 90 -26.98 14.42 10.27
N LYS A 91 -26.55 14.72 9.04
CA LYS A 91 -27.12 14.21 7.78
C LYS A 91 -26.59 12.83 7.38
N VAL A 92 -25.51 12.36 8.00
CA VAL A 92 -24.92 11.04 7.77
C VAL A 92 -25.33 10.12 8.92
N PRO A 93 -25.63 8.82 8.69
CA PRO A 93 -25.86 7.87 9.78
C PRO A 93 -24.75 7.95 10.85
N PRO A 94 -25.03 7.64 12.13
CA PRO A 94 -24.16 8.03 13.23
C PRO A 94 -22.78 7.36 13.14
N ILE A 95 -21.81 8.10 12.63
CA ILE A 95 -20.40 7.72 12.64
C ILE A 95 -19.79 8.29 13.92
N PRO A 96 -19.13 7.47 14.76
CA PRO A 96 -18.44 7.97 15.94
C PRO A 96 -17.35 8.99 15.55
N PRO A 97 -17.17 10.07 16.32
CA PRO A 97 -16.17 11.09 15.99
C PRO A 97 -14.77 10.48 15.98
N ILE A 98 -13.97 10.82 14.97
CA ILE A 98 -12.59 10.36 14.86
C ILE A 98 -11.71 11.34 15.63
N ILE A 99 -11.01 10.83 16.65
CA ILE A 99 -10.05 11.61 17.44
C ILE A 99 -8.67 10.99 17.23
N ALA A 100 -7.73 11.77 16.70
CA ALA A 100 -6.37 11.34 16.45
C ALA A 100 -5.37 12.29 17.12
N CYS A 101 -4.47 11.72 17.92
CA CYS A 101 -3.33 12.43 18.49
C CYS A 101 -2.08 12.06 17.69
N ILE A 102 -1.45 13.03 17.06
CA ILE A 102 -0.26 12.86 16.23
C ILE A 102 0.91 13.51 16.97
N ASP A 103 1.77 12.69 17.58
CA ASP A 103 2.94 13.19 18.30
C ASP A 103 4.02 13.69 17.32
N ARG A 104 4.59 12.82 16.48
CA ARG A 104 5.66 13.21 15.54
C ARG A 104 5.53 12.49 14.20
N LEU A 105 5.12 13.20 13.16
CA LEU A 105 4.91 12.63 11.82
C LEU A 105 5.50 13.53 10.73
N LYS A 106 6.08 12.91 9.71
CA LYS A 106 6.60 13.57 8.52
C LYS A 106 5.93 12.98 7.29
N LEU A 107 5.40 13.85 6.42
CA LEU A 107 4.76 13.49 5.18
C LEU A 107 5.54 14.12 4.03
N ARG A 108 5.94 13.33 3.05
CA ARG A 108 6.66 13.82 1.87
C ARG A 108 5.95 13.39 0.60
N ARG A 109 5.66 14.34 -0.29
CA ARG A 109 5.19 14.10 -1.65
C ARG A 109 6.27 14.50 -2.63
N GLY A 110 6.71 13.56 -3.47
CA GLY A 110 7.67 13.81 -4.53
C GLY A 110 7.01 14.17 -5.87
N LEU A 111 7.84 14.38 -6.89
CA LEU A 111 7.40 14.57 -8.28
C LEU A 111 6.75 13.33 -8.91
N ASP A 112 6.93 12.17 -8.28
CA ASP A 112 6.26 10.92 -8.64
C ASP A 112 4.82 10.84 -8.11
N GLY A 113 4.39 11.85 -7.34
CA GLY A 113 3.06 11.97 -6.77
C GLY A 113 2.80 11.04 -5.59
N LYS A 114 3.76 10.22 -5.18
CA LYS A 114 3.61 9.31 -4.04
C LYS A 114 3.77 10.07 -2.73
N ILE A 115 2.89 9.79 -1.77
CA ILE A 115 2.97 10.32 -0.41
C ILE A 115 3.68 9.28 0.46
N ILE A 116 4.85 9.64 0.95
CA ILE A 116 5.64 8.87 1.91
C ILE A 116 5.28 9.37 3.31
N VAL A 117 4.85 8.45 4.16
CA VAL A 117 4.50 8.70 5.55
C VAL A 117 5.56 8.05 6.43
N GLU A 118 6.19 8.83 7.28
CA GLU A 118 7.29 8.37 8.13
C GLU A 118 7.23 9.06 9.50
N PRO A 119 7.65 8.39 10.58
CA PRO A 119 7.75 9.05 11.87
C PRO A 119 8.76 10.20 11.78
N ASN A 120 8.41 11.36 12.36
CA ASN A 120 9.35 12.47 12.46
C ASN A 120 10.33 12.20 13.60
N LEU A 121 11.24 11.27 13.36
CA LEU A 121 12.39 11.02 14.20
C LEU A 121 13.38 12.16 13.95
N THR A 122 13.06 13.38 14.40
CA THR A 122 14.12 14.32 14.75
C THR A 122 14.99 13.55 15.73
N PRO A 123 16.24 13.22 15.39
CA PRO A 123 17.11 12.62 16.38
C PRO A 123 17.16 13.65 17.51
N CYS A 124 16.58 13.31 18.65
CA CYS A 124 17.04 13.83 19.92
C CYS A 124 18.43 13.21 20.15
N MET A 125 19.36 13.51 19.25
CA MET A 125 20.78 13.48 19.49
C MET A 125 21.14 14.94 19.72
N PRO A 126 21.63 15.33 20.90
CA PRO A 126 22.39 16.56 20.98
C PRO A 126 23.51 16.49 19.91
N PRO A 127 23.80 17.60 19.21
CA PRO A 127 24.74 17.62 18.10
C PRO A 127 26.18 17.54 18.65
N SER A 128 26.63 16.35 19.03
CA SER A 128 28.03 15.93 19.07
C SER A 128 28.17 14.64 19.89
N LEU A 129 28.18 13.50 19.21
CA LEU A 129 29.11 12.42 19.55
C LEU A 129 29.58 11.78 18.24
N SER A 130 30.13 12.61 17.36
CA SER A 130 31.23 12.18 16.51
C SER A 130 32.34 11.68 17.43
N THR A 131 32.77 10.44 17.20
CA THR A 131 33.93 9.76 17.76
C THR A 131 35.06 10.70 18.20
N SER A 132 35.02 11.13 19.46
CA SER A 132 36.17 11.38 20.34
C SER A 132 35.64 11.88 21.68
N GLN A 133 36.06 11.21 22.75
CA GLN A 133 35.77 11.55 24.15
C GLN A 133 34.37 11.16 24.67
N VAL A 134 34.15 9.84 24.82
CA VAL A 134 33.31 9.36 25.93
C VAL A 134 34.22 9.20 27.14
N SER A 135 34.28 10.26 27.93
CA SER A 135 34.63 10.18 29.34
C SER A 135 33.50 9.45 30.06
N SER A 136 33.75 8.18 30.37
CA SER A 136 33.62 7.62 31.72
C SER A 136 32.33 7.82 32.55
N SER A 137 31.11 7.54 32.04
CA SER A 137 29.98 7.05 32.88
C SER A 137 28.67 6.82 32.12
N SER A 138 28.57 5.76 31.31
CA SER A 138 27.27 5.22 30.91
C SER A 138 27.35 3.70 30.85
N THR A 139 26.43 3.08 31.57
CA THR A 139 26.46 1.73 32.10
C THR A 139 26.65 0.65 31.03
N THR A 140 27.39 -0.40 31.39
CA THR A 140 27.61 -1.64 30.62
C THR A 140 26.29 -2.21 30.04
N GLU A 141 25.17 -1.94 30.70
CA GLU A 141 23.80 -2.32 30.35
C GLU A 141 23.25 -1.66 29.07
N GLN A 142 23.62 -0.41 28.78
CA GLN A 142 23.17 0.25 27.55
C GLN A 142 23.90 -0.27 26.30
N ARG A 143 25.12 -0.78 26.48
CA ARG A 143 25.85 -1.43 25.38
C ARG A 143 25.36 -2.86 25.15
N SER A 144 24.95 -3.58 26.19
CA SER A 144 24.37 -4.92 26.03
C SER A 144 23.01 -4.88 25.35
N SER A 145 22.12 -3.94 25.73
CA SER A 145 20.78 -3.83 25.14
C SER A 145 20.81 -3.51 23.64
N VAL A 146 21.74 -2.66 23.19
CA VAL A 146 21.90 -2.36 21.75
C VAL A 146 22.40 -3.57 20.96
N VAL A 147 23.22 -4.43 21.56
CA VAL A 147 23.69 -5.67 20.93
C VAL A 147 22.57 -6.71 20.86
N GLU A 148 21.79 -6.84 21.93
CA GLU A 148 20.61 -7.72 21.98
C GLU A 148 19.56 -7.33 20.92
N LEU A 149 19.22 -6.04 20.83
CA LEU A 149 18.28 -5.52 19.83
C LEU A 149 18.74 -5.72 18.39
N LYS A 150 20.07 -5.70 18.14
CA LYS A 150 20.63 -6.01 16.82
C LYS A 150 20.50 -7.48 16.48
N GLN A 151 20.76 -8.37 17.43
CA GLN A 151 20.58 -9.81 17.24
C GLN A 151 19.10 -10.16 17.02
N GLU A 152 18.20 -9.54 17.77
CA GLU A 152 16.75 -9.72 17.60
C GLU A 152 16.30 -9.23 16.21
N ASN A 153 16.75 -8.06 15.77
CA ASN A 153 16.47 -7.57 14.41
C ASN A 153 16.98 -8.53 13.33
N GLU A 154 18.17 -9.09 13.49
CA GLU A 154 18.70 -10.06 12.55
C GLU A 154 17.88 -11.35 12.54
N GLN A 155 17.44 -11.82 13.72
CA GLN A 155 16.56 -12.98 13.84
C GLN A 155 15.19 -12.73 13.19
N LEU A 156 14.62 -11.54 13.38
CA LEU A 156 13.37 -11.14 12.73
C LEU A 156 13.51 -11.09 11.21
N ARG A 157 14.60 -10.53 10.69
CA ARG A 157 14.90 -10.55 9.25
C ARG A 157 15.00 -11.97 8.69
N ARG A 158 15.67 -12.88 9.41
CA ARG A 158 15.74 -14.30 9.03
C ARG A 158 14.37 -14.96 9.03
N ARG A 159 13.53 -14.68 10.03
CA ARG A 159 12.14 -15.19 10.09
C ARG A 159 11.30 -14.65 8.93
N LEU A 160 11.44 -13.38 8.59
CA LEU A 160 10.71 -12.74 7.50
C LEU A 160 11.05 -13.40 6.16
N ILE A 161 12.33 -13.61 5.86
CA ILE A 161 12.79 -14.32 4.65
C ILE A 161 12.22 -15.75 4.60
N ALA A 162 12.16 -16.45 5.74
CA ALA A 162 11.58 -17.79 5.80
C ALA A 162 10.07 -17.77 5.52
N MET A 163 9.33 -16.77 6.04
CA MET A 163 7.90 -16.61 5.77
C MET A 163 7.62 -16.25 4.31
N GLU A 164 8.45 -15.41 3.68
CA GLU A 164 8.31 -15.10 2.25
C GLU A 164 8.48 -16.35 1.39
N LYS A 165 9.49 -17.19 1.69
CA LYS A 165 9.67 -18.48 1.00
C LYS A 165 8.46 -19.40 1.16
N LEU A 166 7.96 -19.54 2.39
CA LEU A 166 6.75 -20.35 2.65
C LEU A 166 5.51 -19.80 1.96
N ASN A 167 5.40 -18.48 1.81
CA ASN A 167 4.29 -17.85 1.11
C ASN A 167 4.36 -18.14 -0.40
N GLU A 168 5.56 -18.06 -0.99
CA GLU A 168 5.78 -18.42 -2.39
C GLU A 168 5.48 -19.90 -2.64
N GLU A 169 5.96 -20.80 -1.78
CA GLU A 169 5.63 -22.23 -1.86
C GLU A 169 4.12 -22.49 -1.72
N ASN A 170 3.43 -21.79 -0.81
CA ASN A 170 1.97 -21.88 -0.68
C ASN A 170 1.24 -21.43 -1.94
N HIS A 171 1.70 -20.35 -2.56
CA HIS A 171 1.13 -19.86 -3.82
C HIS A 171 1.29 -20.88 -4.95
N GLN A 172 2.46 -21.51 -5.04
CA GLN A 172 2.71 -22.58 -6.00
C GLN A 172 1.83 -23.81 -5.75
N LEU A 173 1.65 -24.21 -4.49
CA LEU A 173 0.76 -25.32 -4.13
C LEU A 173 -0.70 -25.04 -4.52
N ARG A 174 -1.19 -23.81 -4.33
CA ARG A 174 -2.55 -23.44 -4.75
C ARG A 174 -2.74 -23.56 -6.26
N LYS A 175 -1.77 -23.08 -7.05
CA LYS A 175 -1.80 -23.23 -8.52
C LYS A 175 -1.86 -24.69 -8.94
N LEU A 176 -1.00 -25.54 -8.36
CA LEU A 176 -1.00 -26.99 -8.65
C LEU A 176 -2.32 -27.66 -8.24
N GLN A 177 -2.92 -27.22 -7.14
CA GLN A 177 -4.22 -27.71 -6.69
C GLN A 177 -5.34 -27.33 -7.66
N GLU A 178 -5.36 -26.09 -8.16
CA GLU A 178 -6.32 -25.63 -9.17
C GLU A 178 -6.18 -26.42 -10.48
N GLU A 179 -4.93 -26.63 -10.94
CA GLU A 179 -4.64 -27.44 -12.12
C GLU A 179 -5.10 -28.89 -11.94
N SER A 180 -4.82 -29.50 -10.78
CA SER A 180 -5.26 -30.85 -10.45
C SER A 180 -6.78 -30.97 -10.44
N GLN A 181 -7.49 -29.97 -9.88
CA GLN A 181 -8.95 -29.94 -9.88
C GLN A 181 -9.49 -29.86 -11.31
N LYS A 182 -8.92 -29.01 -12.16
CA LYS A 182 -9.31 -28.89 -13.57
C LYS A 182 -9.12 -30.20 -14.34
N LEU A 183 -7.99 -30.88 -14.13
CA LEU A 183 -7.73 -32.19 -14.74
C LEU A 183 -8.73 -33.25 -14.27
N ARG A 184 -9.10 -33.26 -12.99
CA ARG A 184 -10.15 -34.15 -12.47
C ARG A 184 -11.51 -33.87 -13.09
N SER A 185 -11.86 -32.60 -13.30
CA SER A 185 -13.10 -32.23 -14.00
C SER A 185 -13.10 -32.73 -15.44
N TYR A 186 -12.00 -32.59 -16.18
CA TYR A 186 -11.87 -33.15 -17.54
C TYR A 186 -11.96 -34.67 -17.55
N LEU A 187 -11.32 -35.35 -16.61
CA LEU A 187 -11.41 -36.79 -16.47
C LEU A 187 -12.87 -37.23 -16.23
N ASN A 188 -13.58 -36.58 -15.31
CA ASN A 188 -14.97 -36.91 -15.02
C ASN A 188 -15.89 -36.67 -16.23
N SER A 189 -15.73 -35.54 -16.92
CA SER A 189 -16.48 -35.26 -18.15
C SER A 189 -16.24 -36.31 -19.24
N SER A 190 -14.98 -36.72 -19.43
CA SER A 190 -14.64 -37.77 -20.41
C SER A 190 -15.21 -39.13 -20.00
N GLN A 191 -15.21 -39.46 -18.71
CA GLN A 191 -15.83 -40.69 -18.21
C GLN A 191 -17.34 -40.70 -18.45
N GLU A 192 -18.03 -39.58 -18.19
CA GLU A 192 -19.46 -39.43 -18.47
C GLU A 192 -19.78 -39.61 -19.97
N GLU A 193 -18.95 -39.03 -20.85
CA GLU A 193 -19.09 -39.22 -22.30
C GLU A 193 -18.91 -40.68 -22.71
N VAL A 194 -17.93 -41.38 -22.15
CA VAL A 194 -17.72 -42.81 -22.41
C VAL A 194 -18.93 -43.63 -21.95
N PHE A 195 -19.46 -43.38 -20.75
CA PHE A 195 -20.65 -44.06 -20.26
C PHE A 195 -21.87 -43.85 -21.17
N LYS A 196 -22.05 -42.62 -21.65
CA LYS A 196 -23.12 -42.29 -22.60
C LYS A 196 -22.97 -43.06 -23.90
N LEU A 197 -21.77 -43.09 -24.48
CA LEU A 197 -21.49 -43.85 -25.70
C LEU A 197 -21.69 -45.36 -25.52
N GLU A 198 -21.32 -45.91 -24.36
CA GLU A 198 -21.57 -47.32 -24.05
C GLU A 198 -23.06 -47.64 -23.92
N GLU A 199 -23.86 -46.72 -23.37
CA GLU A 199 -25.32 -46.86 -23.31
C GLU A 199 -25.95 -46.80 -24.71
N GLU A 200 -25.55 -45.82 -25.54
CA GLU A 200 -25.99 -45.71 -26.93
C GLU A 200 -25.64 -46.97 -27.73
N ASN A 201 -24.41 -47.49 -27.59
CA ASN A 201 -23.98 -48.72 -28.26
C ASN A 201 -24.82 -49.93 -27.82
N ARG A 202 -25.12 -50.07 -26.51
CA ARG A 202 -26.03 -51.12 -26.01
C ARG A 202 -27.43 -51.00 -26.60
N ASN A 203 -27.98 -49.79 -26.69
CA ASN A 203 -29.29 -49.53 -27.28
C ASN A 203 -29.33 -49.88 -28.78
N LEU A 204 -28.31 -49.49 -29.54
CA LEU A 204 -28.17 -49.82 -30.95
C LEU A 204 -28.07 -51.35 -31.16
N LEU A 205 -27.24 -52.04 -30.36
CA LEU A 205 -27.12 -53.50 -30.42
C LEU A 205 -28.44 -54.21 -30.12
N LYS A 206 -29.22 -53.71 -29.16
CA LYS A 206 -30.55 -54.25 -28.86
C LYS A 206 -31.48 -54.09 -30.06
N ARG A 207 -31.51 -52.90 -30.68
CA ARG A 207 -32.34 -52.62 -31.85
C ARG A 207 -31.95 -53.45 -33.08
N ILE A 208 -30.65 -53.66 -33.30
CA ILE A 208 -30.16 -54.56 -34.36
C ILE A 208 -30.65 -56.00 -34.13
N LYS A 209 -30.63 -56.49 -32.89
CA LYS A 209 -31.16 -57.82 -32.56
C LYS A 209 -32.67 -57.92 -32.80
N GLU A 210 -33.43 -56.89 -32.42
CA GLU A 210 -34.87 -56.80 -32.68
C GLU A 210 -35.14 -56.85 -34.18
N PHE A 211 -34.51 -56.00 -34.99
CA PHE A 211 -34.67 -56.00 -36.45
C PHE A 211 -34.23 -57.33 -37.09
N LYS A 212 -33.15 -57.95 -36.61
CA LYS A 212 -32.73 -59.27 -37.10
C LYS A 212 -33.78 -60.35 -36.79
N SER A 213 -34.41 -60.28 -35.62
CA SER A 213 -35.49 -61.22 -35.26
C SER A 213 -36.75 -60.99 -36.10
N GLU A 214 -37.12 -59.74 -36.37
CA GLU A 214 -38.23 -59.39 -37.25
C GLU A 214 -37.98 -59.85 -38.70
N ALA A 215 -36.75 -59.65 -39.21
CA ALA A 215 -36.34 -60.13 -40.52
C ALA A 215 -36.44 -61.65 -40.63
N MET A 216 -35.94 -62.40 -39.63
CA MET A 216 -36.07 -63.87 -39.59
C MET A 216 -37.54 -64.33 -39.55
N ILE A 217 -38.41 -63.62 -38.86
CA ILE A 217 -39.85 -63.92 -38.83
C ILE A 217 -40.50 -63.61 -40.20
N SER A 218 -40.04 -62.57 -40.89
CA SER A 218 -40.55 -62.18 -42.22
C SER A 218 -40.08 -63.09 -43.36
N GLU A 219 -38.86 -63.64 -43.28
CA GLU A 219 -38.32 -64.60 -44.26
C GLU A 219 -38.83 -66.03 -44.05
N GLY A 220 -39.42 -66.33 -42.88
CA GLY A 220 -40.04 -67.61 -42.55
C GLY A 220 -41.52 -67.75 -42.95
N ARG A 221 -42.05 -66.82 -43.75
CA ARG A 221 -43.41 -66.86 -44.33
C ARG A 221 -43.38 -67.07 -45.84
#